data_AF-A0A7S1T5R3-F1
#
_entry.id   AF-A0A7S1T5R3-F1
#
_cell.length_a   1.000
_cell.length_b   1.000
_cell.length_c   1.000
_cell.angle_alpha   90.00
_cell.angle_beta   90.00
_cell.angle_gamma   90.00
#
_symmetry.space_group_name_H-M   'P 1'
#
loop_
_entity.id
_entity.type
_entity.pdbx_description
1 polymer ?
#
loop_
_entity_poly.entity_id
_entity_poly.type
_entity_poly.pdbx_seq_one_letter_code
_entity_poly.pdbx_strand_id
1 'polypeptide(L)'
;HNFNSVEEAGAWGDEDLEIDGVEVVDTQPVDQQDEFGNERSEDVVEGGYYVAPMPGPGRLVRWTRNAALAGELAAAGAVEEAMKLLSRQIGARSFVAMKDAFGAAMIGTRSSLPGIVDMVPTLMYLSRVEDAELPAPVLSLVSIRERVRGAAQQVTVGKFSDALRNWISIISSLPLIVVDTAEEQAEIVKLLASCREYITGLKIEIEQKQAKANNNAARQVQLAGLFTTCGLAPNHIQLTLRAAMKTAYDTKNFILAGTFARKLLDTAPQPSLADAARKVIQACDSNRSNADEVDFDDRRDFVVECSTLTPLYAGQSRSSCSYCQAAYLPAVDGSLCNICGIGTVGLAVEGLRVTRKKFA
;
A
#
# COMPACT_ATOMS: atom_id res chain seq x y z
N HIS A 1 46.37 31.43 22.93
CA HIS A 1 47.62 32.21 22.86
C HIS A 1 47.54 33.19 21.70
N ASN A 2 47.68 34.47 22.04
CA ASN A 2 47.98 35.68 21.28
C ASN A 2 47.25 36.02 19.96
N PHE A 3 46.45 37.07 20.09
CA PHE A 3 46.23 38.14 19.11
C PHE A 3 47.53 38.87 18.75
N ASN A 4 47.64 39.33 17.50
CA ASN A 4 48.19 40.64 17.17
C ASN A 4 47.67 41.13 15.82
N SER A 5 47.64 42.45 15.68
CA SER A 5 46.79 43.24 14.79
C SER A 5 47.59 44.38 14.14
N VAL A 6 47.14 44.83 12.95
CA VAL A 6 47.35 46.17 12.28
C VAL A 6 48.82 46.45 11.82
N GLU A 7 49.20 47.08 10.69
CA GLU A 7 48.76 48.27 9.92
C GLU A 7 49.25 48.29 8.45
N GLU A 8 48.38 48.85 7.58
CA GLU A 8 48.58 49.81 6.47
C GLU A 8 49.92 49.97 5.69
N ALA A 9 49.81 50.03 4.35
CA ALA A 9 50.24 51.15 3.49
C ALA A 9 50.05 50.82 1.99
N GLY A 10 49.46 51.75 1.22
CA GLY A 10 49.24 51.60 -0.22
C GLY A 10 50.44 52.02 -1.08
N ALA A 11 50.38 51.72 -2.37
CA ALA A 11 51.02 52.49 -3.45
C ALA A 11 50.52 51.96 -4.80
N TRP A 12 49.92 52.84 -5.59
CA TRP A 12 49.69 52.64 -7.01
C TRP A 12 51.02 52.79 -7.74
N GLY A 13 51.38 51.85 -8.60
CA GLY A 13 52.58 51.89 -9.42
C GLY A 13 52.26 51.32 -10.80
N ASP A 14 52.11 52.24 -11.75
CA ASP A 14 52.04 52.02 -13.18
C ASP A 14 53.29 51.28 -13.68
N GLU A 15 53.12 50.20 -14.43
CA GLU A 15 54.13 49.75 -15.39
C GLU A 15 53.44 49.33 -16.70
N ASP A 16 53.52 50.26 -17.66
CA ASP A 16 53.24 50.08 -19.07
C ASP A 16 54.15 48.98 -19.66
N LEU A 17 53.56 47.99 -20.33
CA LEU A 17 54.28 47.06 -21.19
C LEU A 17 53.73 47.17 -22.61
N GLU A 18 54.33 48.07 -23.39
CA GLU A 18 54.23 48.12 -24.84
C GLU A 18 54.87 46.85 -25.45
N ILE A 19 54.11 46.08 -26.21
CA ILE A 19 54.63 45.03 -27.09
C ILE A 19 54.31 45.44 -28.53
N ASP A 20 55.35 45.95 -29.20
CA ASP A 20 55.39 46.20 -30.63
C ASP A 20 55.49 44.89 -31.43
N GLY A 21 54.73 44.83 -32.52
CA GLY A 21 55.14 44.19 -33.77
C GLY A 21 55.08 42.67 -33.86
N VAL A 22 53.92 42.14 -34.28
CA VAL A 22 53.88 40.88 -35.04
C VAL A 22 53.04 41.10 -36.30
N GLU A 23 53.71 41.04 -37.46
CA GLU A 23 53.11 41.07 -38.79
C GLU A 23 52.15 39.89 -38.97
N VAL A 24 50.91 40.19 -39.38
CA VAL A 24 49.91 39.17 -39.76
C VAL A 24 50.23 38.69 -41.17
N VAL A 25 50.71 37.45 -41.28
CA VAL A 25 50.85 36.77 -42.57
C VAL A 25 49.47 36.31 -43.02
N ASP A 26 49.01 36.87 -44.13
CA ASP A 26 47.71 36.59 -44.74
C ASP A 26 47.73 35.20 -45.41
N THR A 27 47.25 34.17 -44.71
CA THR A 27 47.05 32.83 -45.28
C THR A 27 45.64 32.72 -45.85
N GLN A 28 45.53 32.62 -47.18
CA GLN A 28 44.26 32.36 -47.85
C GLN A 28 43.65 31.03 -47.39
N PRO A 29 42.32 30.95 -47.17
CA PRO A 29 41.68 29.73 -46.74
C PRO A 29 41.62 28.72 -47.90
N VAL A 30 42.03 27.49 -47.60
CA VAL A 30 41.88 26.33 -48.49
C VAL A 30 40.49 25.75 -48.26
N ASP A 31 39.65 25.75 -49.30
CA ASP A 31 38.32 25.14 -49.27
C ASP A 31 38.42 23.63 -48.94
N GLN A 32 38.07 23.26 -47.71
CA GLN A 32 37.90 21.85 -47.32
C GLN A 32 36.40 21.56 -47.16
N GLN A 33 35.86 20.80 -48.12
CA GLN A 33 34.53 20.21 -48.05
C GLN A 33 34.55 18.99 -47.11
N ASP A 34 33.48 18.77 -46.35
CA ASP A 34 33.31 17.57 -45.53
C ASP A 34 32.78 16.38 -46.35
N GLU A 35 32.90 15.17 -45.79
CA GLU A 35 32.62 13.88 -46.45
C GLU A 35 31.13 13.67 -46.82
N PHE A 36 30.27 14.65 -46.53
CA PHE A 36 28.85 14.64 -46.88
C PHE A 36 28.46 15.76 -47.88
N GLY A 37 29.44 16.49 -48.41
CA GLY A 37 29.23 17.47 -49.48
C GLY A 37 28.49 18.73 -49.04
N ASN A 38 28.54 19.08 -47.75
CA ASN A 38 27.93 20.30 -47.26
C ASN A 38 28.98 21.43 -47.22
N GLU A 39 28.64 22.59 -47.77
CA GLU A 39 29.50 23.78 -47.69
C GLU A 39 29.51 24.26 -46.23
N ARG A 40 30.69 24.26 -45.61
CA ARG A 40 30.89 24.80 -44.28
C ARG A 40 30.77 26.33 -44.38
N SER A 41 29.59 26.85 -44.07
CA SER A 41 29.41 28.29 -43.87
C SER A 41 30.15 28.68 -42.59
N GLU A 42 31.32 29.29 -42.75
CA GLU A 42 31.94 30.05 -41.67
C GLU A 42 31.17 31.36 -41.50
N ASP A 43 30.07 31.30 -40.74
CA ASP A 43 29.48 32.49 -40.16
C ASP A 43 30.46 33.05 -39.12
N VAL A 44 31.30 33.99 -39.55
CA VAL A 44 32.04 34.87 -38.65
C VAL A 44 31.02 35.75 -37.92
N VAL A 45 30.62 35.34 -36.72
CA VAL A 45 29.71 36.12 -35.87
C VAL A 45 30.53 37.20 -35.14
N GLU A 46 30.61 38.39 -35.74
CA GLU A 46 30.93 39.61 -35.00
C GLU A 46 29.87 39.84 -33.90
N GLY A 47 30.30 39.83 -32.62
CA GLY A 47 29.52 40.40 -31.50
C GLY A 47 28.12 39.84 -31.25
N GLY A 48 27.91 38.52 -31.34
CA GLY A 48 26.60 37.88 -31.12
C GLY A 48 26.09 38.01 -29.67
N TYR A 49 24.92 38.63 -29.49
CA TYR A 49 24.19 38.69 -28.21
C TYR A 49 23.82 37.26 -27.76
N TYR A 50 24.38 36.82 -26.63
CA TYR A 50 24.10 35.49 -26.07
C TYR A 50 22.70 35.46 -25.42
N VAL A 51 21.85 34.54 -25.90
CA VAL A 51 20.55 34.24 -25.29
C VAL A 51 20.63 32.88 -24.61
N ALA A 52 20.39 32.85 -23.31
CA ALA A 52 20.36 31.59 -22.56
C ALA A 52 19.18 30.70 -23.02
N PRO A 53 19.37 29.37 -23.15
CA PRO A 53 18.31 28.47 -23.56
C PRO A 53 17.19 28.40 -22.52
N MET A 54 15.94 28.29 -22.98
CA MET A 54 14.81 28.07 -22.09
C MET A 54 14.75 26.60 -21.64
N PRO A 55 14.58 26.33 -20.34
CA PRO A 55 14.46 24.96 -19.85
C PRO A 55 13.17 24.31 -20.38
N GLY A 56 13.31 23.08 -20.88
CA GLY A 56 12.16 22.24 -21.23
C GLY A 56 11.37 21.77 -20.01
N PRO A 57 10.19 21.15 -20.20
CA PRO A 57 9.38 20.63 -19.11
C PRO A 57 10.14 19.53 -18.35
N GLY A 58 10.19 19.68 -17.02
CA GLY A 58 10.81 18.70 -16.13
C GLY A 58 10.15 17.32 -16.24
N ARG A 59 10.91 16.27 -15.90
CA ARG A 59 10.45 14.87 -16.03
C ARG A 59 9.19 14.58 -15.22
N LEU A 60 9.08 15.09 -13.99
CA LEU A 60 7.88 14.92 -13.15
C LEU A 60 6.62 15.53 -13.77
N VAL A 61 6.75 16.68 -14.45
CA VAL A 61 5.63 17.33 -15.15
C VAL A 61 5.16 16.46 -16.31
N ARG A 62 6.10 15.91 -17.08
CA ARG A 62 5.79 14.99 -18.19
C ARG A 62 5.11 13.71 -17.71
N TRP A 63 5.62 13.12 -16.63
CA TRP A 63 5.01 11.96 -15.99
C TRP A 63 3.61 12.24 -15.48
N THR A 64 3.40 13.36 -14.78
CA THR A 64 2.08 13.74 -14.25
C THR A 64 1.06 13.88 -15.38
N ARG A 65 1.46 14.52 -16.50
CA ARG A 65 0.59 14.67 -17.69
C ARG A 65 0.17 13.34 -18.31
N ASN A 66 1.05 12.33 -18.27
CA ASN A 66 0.81 11.04 -18.92
C ASN A 66 0.32 9.95 -17.95
N ALA A 67 0.26 10.25 -16.65
CA ALA A 67 -0.18 9.32 -15.62
C ALA A 67 -1.70 9.15 -15.64
N ALA A 68 -2.15 7.91 -15.56
CA ALA A 68 -3.57 7.55 -15.51
C ALA A 68 -3.98 6.84 -14.20
N LEU A 69 -2.98 6.42 -13.41
CA LEU A 69 -3.17 5.64 -12.20
C LEU A 69 -2.65 6.41 -10.98
N ALA A 70 -3.26 6.15 -9.82
CA ALA A 70 -2.87 6.80 -8.57
C ALA A 70 -1.42 6.50 -8.19
N GLY A 71 -0.96 5.26 -8.43
CA GLY A 71 0.45 4.87 -8.22
C GLY A 71 1.43 5.67 -9.09
N GLU A 72 1.07 5.98 -10.34
CA GLU A 72 1.91 6.76 -11.25
C GLU A 72 1.96 8.23 -10.84
N LEU A 73 0.82 8.82 -10.49
CA LEU A 73 0.74 10.18 -9.97
C LEU A 73 1.53 10.32 -8.67
N ALA A 74 1.40 9.36 -7.75
CA ALA A 74 2.17 9.31 -6.52
C ALA A 74 3.68 9.25 -6.78
N ALA A 75 4.11 8.39 -7.70
CA ALA A 75 5.51 8.25 -8.09
C ALA A 75 6.07 9.48 -8.82
N ALA A 76 5.21 10.23 -9.52
CA ALA A 76 5.55 11.54 -10.12
C ALA A 76 5.60 12.68 -9.09
N GLY A 77 5.18 12.45 -7.84
CA GLY A 77 5.10 13.48 -6.80
C GLY A 77 3.82 14.32 -6.85
N ALA A 78 2.88 14.01 -7.75
CA ALA A 78 1.55 14.62 -7.83
C ALA A 78 0.60 13.97 -6.80
N VAL A 79 0.97 14.05 -5.51
CA VAL A 79 0.27 13.37 -4.41
C VAL A 79 -1.17 13.85 -4.28
N GLU A 80 -1.43 15.15 -4.45
CA GLU A 80 -2.78 15.70 -4.36
C GLU A 80 -3.69 15.18 -5.49
N GLU A 81 -3.17 15.05 -6.71
CA GLU A 81 -3.93 14.50 -7.84
C GLU A 81 -4.20 13.00 -7.63
N ALA A 82 -3.21 12.26 -7.13
CA ALA A 82 -3.38 10.86 -6.75
C ALA A 82 -4.46 10.70 -5.67
N MET A 83 -4.47 11.56 -4.65
CA MET A 83 -5.48 11.57 -3.60
C MET A 83 -6.87 11.86 -4.17
N LYS A 84 -7.02 12.89 -5.01
CA LYS A 84 -8.29 13.22 -5.67
C LYS A 84 -8.80 12.04 -6.52
N LEU A 85 -7.90 11.38 -7.25
CA LEU A 85 -8.24 10.19 -8.04
C LEU A 85 -8.74 9.03 -7.16
N LEU A 86 -8.05 8.76 -6.04
CA LEU A 86 -8.45 7.70 -5.10
C LEU A 86 -9.76 8.02 -4.36
N SER A 87 -10.00 9.29 -4.02
CA SER A 87 -11.28 9.71 -3.44
C SER A 87 -12.44 9.41 -4.41
N ARG A 88 -12.25 9.60 -5.72
CA ARG A 88 -13.25 9.27 -6.75
C ARG A 88 -13.38 7.75 -6.99
N GLN A 89 -12.26 7.04 -7.06
CA GLN A 89 -12.25 5.62 -7.44
C GLN A 89 -12.64 4.67 -6.32
N ILE A 90 -12.18 4.91 -5.10
CA ILE A 90 -12.37 3.99 -3.96
C ILE A 90 -13.00 4.67 -2.75
N GLY A 91 -13.38 5.96 -2.85
CA GLY A 91 -14.03 6.68 -1.76
C GLY A 91 -13.08 6.94 -0.61
N ALA A 92 -11.78 7.09 -0.90
CA ALA A 92 -10.75 7.38 0.08
C ALA A 92 -11.01 8.73 0.75
N ARG A 93 -11.24 8.71 2.07
CA ARG A 93 -11.46 9.91 2.91
C ARG A 93 -10.29 10.18 3.85
N SER A 94 -9.56 9.15 4.24
CA SER A 94 -8.34 9.25 5.03
C SER A 94 -7.18 8.60 4.30
N PHE A 95 -6.04 9.29 4.28
CA PHE A 95 -4.80 8.82 3.66
C PHE A 95 -3.69 8.57 4.68
N VAL A 96 -4.00 8.66 5.98
CA VAL A 96 -3.03 8.49 7.06
C VAL A 96 -2.37 7.11 6.98
N ALA A 97 -3.16 6.05 6.74
CA ALA A 97 -2.64 4.69 6.60
C ALA A 97 -1.78 4.50 5.32
N MET A 98 -1.95 5.36 4.31
CA MET A 98 -1.25 5.27 3.03
C MET A 98 0.06 6.08 3.00
N LYS A 99 0.38 6.84 4.07
CA LYS A 99 1.53 7.77 4.09
C LYS A 99 2.83 7.09 3.67
N ASP A 100 3.11 5.92 4.24
CA ASP A 100 4.34 5.19 3.95
C ASP A 100 4.35 4.64 2.51
N ALA A 101 3.19 4.25 1.98
CA ALA A 101 3.06 3.77 0.61
C ALA A 101 3.25 4.90 -0.42
N PHE A 102 2.70 6.09 -0.15
CA PHE A 102 2.95 7.29 -0.95
C PHE A 102 4.42 7.70 -0.91
N GLY A 103 5.03 7.69 0.29
CA GLY A 103 6.45 7.99 0.47
C GLY A 103 7.33 7.01 -0.30
N ALA A 104 7.06 5.71 -0.20
CA ALA A 104 7.78 4.68 -0.93
C ALA A 104 7.67 4.87 -2.46
N ALA A 105 6.47 5.14 -2.98
CA ALA A 105 6.27 5.37 -4.41
C ALA A 105 7.04 6.60 -4.92
N MET A 106 7.04 7.71 -4.16
CA MET A 106 7.69 8.96 -4.55
C MET A 106 9.21 8.91 -4.43
N ILE A 107 9.73 8.29 -3.36
CA ILE A 107 11.17 8.21 -3.10
C ILE A 107 11.81 7.13 -3.98
N GLY A 108 11.13 6.01 -4.21
CA GLY A 108 11.70 4.87 -4.94
C GLY A 108 11.97 5.13 -6.42
N THR A 109 11.40 6.20 -7.00
CA THR A 109 11.68 6.61 -8.39
C THR A 109 12.81 7.61 -8.52
N ARG A 110 13.45 8.02 -7.42
CA ARG A 110 14.47 9.06 -7.39
C ARG A 110 15.82 8.48 -7.02
N SER A 111 16.85 8.91 -7.73
CA SER A 111 18.24 8.60 -7.43
C SER A 111 19.09 9.86 -7.57
N SER A 112 20.27 9.89 -6.98
CA SER A 112 21.16 11.04 -7.01
C SER A 112 22.51 10.62 -7.57
N LEU A 113 22.96 11.30 -8.62
CA LEU A 113 24.26 11.08 -9.23
C LEU A 113 25.18 12.26 -8.87
N PRO A 114 26.23 12.06 -8.06
CA PRO A 114 27.23 13.10 -7.84
C PRO A 114 27.90 13.44 -9.17
N GLY A 115 27.99 14.73 -9.47
CA GLY A 115 28.68 15.24 -10.64
C GLY A 115 30.09 15.67 -10.27
N ILE A 116 30.42 16.92 -10.62
CA ILE A 116 31.69 17.55 -10.30
C ILE A 116 31.77 17.81 -8.78
N VAL A 117 33.00 17.78 -8.24
CA VAL A 117 33.27 18.11 -6.83
C VAL A 117 32.73 19.50 -6.50
N ASP A 118 32.21 19.66 -5.29
CA ASP A 118 31.58 20.89 -4.76
C ASP A 118 30.32 21.37 -5.50
N MET A 119 29.74 20.56 -6.39
CA MET A 119 28.45 20.84 -7.03
C MET A 119 27.30 20.01 -6.44
N VAL A 120 26.09 20.55 -6.53
CA VAL A 120 24.88 19.83 -6.10
C VAL A 120 24.70 18.58 -6.97
N PRO A 121 24.46 17.39 -6.38
CA PRO A 121 24.21 16.18 -7.13
C PRO A 121 23.03 16.31 -8.09
N THR A 122 23.13 15.66 -9.25
CA THR A 122 22.04 15.63 -10.22
C THR A 122 20.99 14.61 -9.79
N LEU A 123 19.75 15.06 -9.65
CA LEU A 123 18.63 14.17 -9.38
C LEU A 123 18.24 13.41 -10.67
N MET A 124 18.39 12.09 -10.61
CA MET A 124 17.93 11.16 -11.63
C MET A 124 16.54 10.65 -11.27
N TYR A 125 15.70 10.45 -12.29
CA TYR A 125 14.42 9.79 -12.08
C TYR A 125 14.32 8.52 -12.91
N LEU A 126 13.98 7.44 -12.22
CA LEU A 126 13.88 6.10 -12.76
C LEU A 126 12.54 5.95 -13.50
N SER A 127 12.63 5.83 -14.82
CA SER A 127 11.47 5.67 -15.70
C SER A 127 11.23 4.19 -15.98
N ARG A 128 10.08 3.84 -16.57
CA ARG A 128 9.90 2.48 -17.11
C ARG A 128 10.85 2.25 -18.27
N VAL A 129 11.24 0.98 -18.43
CA VAL A 129 12.10 0.57 -19.56
C VAL A 129 11.39 0.79 -20.89
N GLU A 130 10.10 0.46 -20.96
CA GLU A 130 9.30 0.54 -22.19
C GLU A 130 8.77 1.95 -22.50
N ASP A 131 8.63 2.80 -21.47
CA ASP A 131 8.09 4.16 -21.61
C ASP A 131 8.78 5.13 -20.65
N ALA A 132 9.70 5.93 -21.19
CA ALA A 132 10.45 6.93 -20.44
C ALA A 132 9.58 8.08 -19.91
N GLU A 133 8.38 8.25 -20.45
CA GLU A 133 7.41 9.25 -20.03
C GLU A 133 6.56 8.79 -18.85
N LEU A 134 6.91 7.66 -18.22
CA LEU A 134 6.27 7.15 -17.00
C LEU A 134 7.29 6.76 -15.93
N PRO A 135 6.91 6.89 -14.65
CA PRO A 135 7.72 6.42 -13.54
C PRO A 135 7.83 4.90 -13.51
N ALA A 136 8.98 4.40 -13.07
CA ALA A 136 9.18 3.00 -12.74
C ALA A 136 8.21 2.55 -11.61
N PRO A 137 7.55 1.39 -11.72
CA PRO A 137 6.68 0.87 -10.67
C PRO A 137 7.51 0.42 -9.46
N VAL A 138 7.50 1.19 -8.39
CA VAL A 138 8.21 0.85 -7.13
C VAL A 138 7.47 -0.22 -6.34
N LEU A 139 6.14 -0.10 -6.27
CA LEU A 139 5.27 -1.07 -5.60
C LEU A 139 4.83 -2.12 -6.61
N SER A 140 5.39 -3.33 -6.48
CA SER A 140 5.10 -4.46 -7.37
C SER A 140 4.23 -5.51 -6.69
N LEU A 141 3.46 -6.26 -7.48
CA LEU A 141 2.67 -7.39 -7.00
C LEU A 141 3.55 -8.45 -6.32
N VAL A 142 4.77 -8.64 -6.80
CA VAL A 142 5.77 -9.56 -6.19
C VAL A 142 6.10 -9.14 -4.76
N SER A 143 6.40 -7.85 -4.53
CA SER A 143 6.71 -7.34 -3.18
C SER A 143 5.53 -7.50 -2.22
N ILE A 144 4.30 -7.37 -2.74
CA ILE A 144 3.07 -7.48 -1.96
C ILE A 144 2.78 -8.94 -1.59
N ARG A 145 2.97 -9.88 -2.52
CA ARG A 145 2.86 -11.32 -2.22
C ARG A 145 3.81 -11.75 -1.10
N GLU A 146 5.03 -11.22 -1.09
CA GLU A 146 6.00 -11.55 -0.03
C GLU A 146 5.58 -10.96 1.33
N ARG A 147 5.10 -9.71 1.33
CA ARG A 147 4.51 -9.10 2.54
C ARG A 147 3.33 -9.91 3.09
N VAL A 148 2.46 -10.41 2.21
CA VAL A 148 1.31 -11.26 2.57
C VAL A 148 1.77 -12.56 3.21
N ARG A 149 2.77 -13.23 2.65
CA ARG A 149 3.37 -14.44 3.24
C ARG A 149 3.91 -14.15 4.65
N GLY A 150 4.65 -13.06 4.81
CA GLY A 150 5.16 -12.63 6.12
C GLY A 150 4.06 -12.34 7.14
N ALA A 151 3.01 -11.61 6.74
CA ALA A 151 1.87 -11.31 7.60
C ALA A 151 1.09 -12.57 7.99
N ALA A 152 0.90 -13.51 7.06
CA ALA A 152 0.28 -14.81 7.32
C ALA A 152 1.08 -15.65 8.34
N GLN A 153 2.41 -15.65 8.23
CA GLN A 153 3.27 -16.35 9.19
C GLN A 153 3.13 -15.78 10.60
N GLN A 154 2.98 -14.46 10.75
CA GLN A 154 2.77 -13.84 12.07
C GLN A 154 1.45 -14.26 12.73
N VAL A 155 0.40 -14.50 11.94
CA VAL A 155 -0.86 -15.08 12.43
C VAL A 155 -0.63 -16.49 12.98
N THR A 156 0.13 -17.32 12.25
CA THR A 156 0.48 -18.68 12.70
C THR A 156 1.27 -18.68 14.02
N VAL A 157 2.17 -17.71 14.22
CA VAL A 157 2.99 -17.58 15.45
C VAL A 157 2.22 -16.88 16.59
N GLY A 158 1.04 -16.32 16.33
CA GLY A 158 0.21 -15.64 17.34
C GLY A 158 0.60 -14.18 17.63
N LYS A 159 1.42 -13.54 16.78
CA LYS A 159 1.79 -12.12 16.89
C LYS A 159 0.70 -11.21 16.28
N PHE A 160 -0.50 -11.25 16.84
CA PHE A 160 -1.69 -10.64 16.21
C PHE A 160 -1.61 -9.12 16.04
N SER A 161 -1.03 -8.38 16.99
CA SER A 161 -0.87 -6.93 16.87
C SER A 161 0.09 -6.54 15.73
N ASP A 162 1.17 -7.31 15.54
CA ASP A 162 2.12 -7.10 14.45
C ASP A 162 1.52 -7.51 13.11
N ALA A 163 0.82 -8.65 13.08
CA ALA A 163 0.10 -9.11 11.90
C ALA A 163 -0.92 -8.07 11.45
N LEU A 164 -1.70 -7.51 12.37
CA LEU A 164 -2.71 -6.49 12.07
C LEU A 164 -2.08 -5.25 11.42
N ARG A 165 -0.96 -4.74 11.98
CA ARG A 165 -0.23 -3.61 11.40
C ARG A 165 0.27 -3.92 9.99
N ASN A 166 0.79 -5.13 9.75
CA ASN A 166 1.27 -5.54 8.44
C ASN A 166 0.13 -5.71 7.43
N TRP A 167 -1.00 -6.29 7.81
CA TRP A 167 -2.18 -6.39 6.94
C TRP A 167 -2.76 -5.01 6.60
N ILE A 168 -2.79 -4.07 7.54
CA ILE A 168 -3.18 -2.66 7.28
C ILE A 168 -2.17 -1.98 6.34
N SER A 169 -0.87 -2.24 6.50
CA SER A 169 0.16 -1.74 5.57
C SER A 169 -0.02 -2.31 4.16
N ILE A 170 -0.34 -3.60 4.03
CA ILE A 170 -0.59 -4.25 2.74
C ILE A 170 -1.81 -3.64 2.07
N ILE A 171 -2.96 -3.61 2.76
CA ILE A 171 -4.22 -3.11 2.18
C ILE A 171 -4.10 -1.65 1.77
N SER A 172 -3.35 -0.83 2.51
CA SER A 172 -3.12 0.59 2.17
C SER A 172 -2.15 0.79 0.99
N SER A 173 -1.33 -0.21 0.66
CA SER A 173 -0.41 -0.16 -0.47
C SER A 173 -1.09 -0.50 -1.79
N LEU A 174 -2.15 -1.33 -1.77
CA LEU A 174 -2.78 -1.88 -2.97
C LEU A 174 -3.23 -0.82 -4.00
N PRO A 175 -3.79 0.35 -3.61
CA PRO A 175 -4.23 1.35 -4.59
C PRO A 175 -3.10 2.06 -5.35
N LEU A 176 -1.86 1.93 -4.88
CA LEU A 176 -0.69 2.57 -5.47
C LEU A 176 0.17 1.59 -6.29
N ILE A 177 -0.22 0.32 -6.36
CA ILE A 177 0.41 -0.66 -7.26
C ILE A 177 0.05 -0.28 -8.70
N VAL A 178 0.97 -0.56 -9.62
CA VAL A 178 0.69 -0.52 -11.05
C VAL A 178 0.98 -1.89 -11.62
N VAL A 179 0.02 -2.46 -12.35
CA VAL A 179 0.15 -3.75 -13.03
C VAL A 179 -0.26 -3.63 -14.49
N ASP A 180 0.16 -4.59 -15.31
CA ASP A 180 0.08 -4.49 -16.77
C ASP A 180 -1.13 -5.23 -17.34
N THR A 181 -1.64 -6.23 -16.62
CA THR A 181 -2.70 -7.13 -17.10
C THR A 181 -3.98 -7.09 -16.26
N ALA A 182 -5.12 -7.34 -16.91
CA ALA A 182 -6.40 -7.46 -16.22
C ALA A 182 -6.44 -8.64 -15.23
N GLU A 183 -5.62 -9.67 -15.46
CA GLU A 183 -5.48 -10.82 -14.56
C GLU A 183 -4.83 -10.39 -13.24
N GLU A 184 -3.75 -9.61 -13.29
CA GLU A 184 -3.10 -9.05 -12.10
C GLU A 184 -4.02 -8.09 -11.34
N GLN A 185 -4.81 -7.28 -12.05
CA GLN A 185 -5.87 -6.46 -11.42
C GLN A 185 -6.85 -7.34 -10.65
N ALA A 186 -7.34 -8.43 -11.25
CA ALA A 186 -8.26 -9.34 -10.60
C ALA A 186 -7.62 -10.01 -9.38
N GLU A 187 -6.32 -10.32 -9.43
CA GLU A 187 -5.58 -10.82 -8.27
C GLU A 187 -5.51 -9.78 -7.14
N ILE A 188 -5.25 -8.50 -7.44
CA ILE A 188 -5.23 -7.43 -6.44
C ILE A 188 -6.61 -7.28 -5.77
N VAL A 189 -7.70 -7.42 -6.53
CA VAL A 189 -9.06 -7.39 -5.97
C VAL A 189 -9.31 -8.60 -5.04
N LYS A 190 -8.85 -9.80 -5.42
CA LYS A 190 -8.91 -10.98 -4.53
C LYS A 190 -8.07 -10.77 -3.26
N LEU A 191 -6.89 -10.18 -3.40
CA LEU A 191 -6.02 -9.89 -2.27
C LEU A 191 -6.62 -8.83 -1.34
N LEU A 192 -7.29 -7.81 -1.88
CA LEU A 192 -8.04 -6.82 -1.11
C LEU A 192 -9.12 -7.49 -0.23
N ALA A 193 -9.87 -8.44 -0.80
CA ALA A 193 -10.83 -9.22 -0.05
C ALA A 193 -10.15 -10.03 1.06
N SER A 194 -9.04 -10.72 0.77
CA SER A 194 -8.29 -11.46 1.78
C SER A 194 -7.79 -10.55 2.91
N CYS A 195 -7.22 -9.38 2.58
CA CYS A 195 -6.78 -8.40 3.58
C CYS A 195 -7.93 -7.96 4.49
N ARG A 196 -9.13 -7.71 3.94
CA ARG A 196 -10.32 -7.42 4.74
C ARG A 196 -10.60 -8.55 5.74
N GLU A 197 -10.66 -9.80 5.28
CA GLU A 197 -10.96 -10.96 6.13
C GLU A 197 -9.94 -11.11 7.27
N TYR A 198 -8.64 -10.98 6.97
CA TYR A 198 -7.59 -11.05 7.99
C TYR A 198 -7.67 -9.89 8.99
N ILE A 199 -7.88 -8.66 8.54
CA ILE A 199 -7.99 -7.50 9.43
C ILE A 199 -9.21 -7.63 10.33
N THR A 200 -10.37 -8.00 9.77
CA THR A 200 -11.60 -8.23 10.55
C THR A 200 -11.37 -9.32 11.60
N GLY A 201 -10.83 -10.47 11.20
CA GLY A 201 -10.53 -11.57 12.12
C GLY A 201 -9.55 -11.19 13.24
N LEU A 202 -8.48 -10.47 12.90
CA LEU A 202 -7.51 -10.00 13.90
C LEU A 202 -8.09 -8.96 14.86
N LYS A 203 -9.01 -8.12 14.41
CA LYS A 203 -9.75 -7.21 15.29
C LYS A 203 -10.72 -7.95 16.21
N ILE A 204 -11.39 -8.98 15.71
CA ILE A 204 -12.24 -9.87 16.51
C ILE A 204 -11.41 -10.54 17.63
N GLU A 205 -10.21 -11.03 17.31
CA GLU A 205 -9.30 -11.64 18.30
C GLU A 205 -8.87 -10.64 19.38
N ILE A 206 -8.59 -9.39 19.01
CA ILE A 206 -8.24 -8.32 19.98
C ILE A 206 -9.45 -8.01 20.88
N GLU A 207 -10.63 -7.87 20.30
CA GLU A 207 -11.88 -7.62 21.05
C GLU A 207 -12.22 -8.80 21.97
N GLN A 208 -11.96 -10.04 21.53
CA GLN A 208 -12.18 -11.23 22.34
C GLN A 208 -11.31 -11.22 23.61
N LYS A 209 -10.04 -10.79 23.49
CA LYS A 209 -9.16 -10.63 24.66
C LYS A 209 -9.68 -9.58 25.63
N GLN A 210 -10.28 -8.50 25.14
CA GLN A 210 -10.93 -7.48 25.99
C GLN A 210 -12.19 -8.03 26.65
N ALA A 211 -13.05 -8.73 25.92
CA ALA A 211 -14.22 -9.39 26.47
C ALA A 211 -13.86 -10.40 27.57
N LYS A 212 -12.72 -11.10 27.42
CA LYS A 212 -12.15 -11.97 28.45
C LYS A 212 -11.71 -11.22 29.70
N ALA A 213 -11.00 -10.11 29.54
CA ALA A 213 -10.61 -9.27 30.67
C ALA A 213 -11.83 -8.72 31.44
N ASN A 214 -12.92 -8.46 30.72
CA ASN A 214 -14.19 -7.98 31.30
C ASN A 214 -15.10 -9.10 31.82
N ASN A 215 -14.65 -10.36 31.85
CA ASN A 215 -15.43 -11.53 32.26
C ASN A 215 -16.76 -11.70 31.51
N ASN A 216 -16.85 -11.27 30.25
CA ASN A 216 -18.03 -11.42 29.41
C ASN A 216 -17.90 -12.70 28.56
N ALA A 217 -18.36 -13.83 29.08
CA ALA A 217 -18.27 -15.13 28.42
C ALA A 217 -19.11 -15.20 27.13
N ALA A 218 -20.34 -14.71 27.16
CA ALA A 218 -21.23 -14.65 26.00
C ALA A 218 -20.58 -13.94 24.81
N ARG A 219 -19.99 -12.76 25.05
CA ARG A 219 -19.30 -11.98 24.02
C ARG A 219 -18.02 -12.66 23.51
N GLN A 220 -17.26 -13.31 24.39
CA GLN A 220 -16.08 -14.06 23.98
C GLN A 220 -16.43 -15.19 23.00
N VAL A 221 -17.48 -15.95 23.29
CA VAL A 221 -17.93 -17.06 22.45
C VAL A 221 -18.55 -16.55 21.14
N GLN A 222 -19.33 -15.46 21.19
CA GLN A 222 -19.85 -14.81 19.98
C GLN A 222 -18.71 -14.43 19.03
N LEU A 223 -17.71 -13.69 19.54
CA LEU A 223 -16.55 -13.27 18.76
C LEU A 223 -15.75 -14.47 18.25
N ALA A 224 -15.57 -15.51 19.07
CA ALA A 224 -14.92 -16.74 18.65
C ALA A 224 -15.63 -17.34 17.43
N GLY A 225 -16.96 -17.45 17.50
CA GLY A 225 -17.79 -17.95 16.42
C GLY A 225 -17.67 -17.12 15.15
N LEU A 226 -17.76 -15.79 15.25
CA LEU A 226 -17.61 -14.89 14.11
C LEU A 226 -16.24 -15.07 13.44
N PHE A 227 -15.16 -15.21 14.22
CA PHE A 227 -13.82 -15.42 13.66
C PHE A 227 -13.73 -16.70 12.82
N THR A 228 -14.46 -17.76 13.18
CA THR A 228 -14.50 -19.01 12.39
C THR A 228 -15.10 -18.84 10.99
N THR A 229 -15.84 -17.76 10.75
CA THR A 229 -16.50 -17.47 9.47
C THR A 229 -15.71 -16.53 8.56
N CYS A 230 -14.59 -15.97 9.05
CA CYS A 230 -13.73 -15.14 8.21
C CYS A 230 -13.07 -15.97 7.09
N GLY A 231 -12.98 -15.38 5.90
CA GLY A 231 -12.39 -16.01 4.71
C GLY A 231 -10.86 -16.09 4.76
N LEU A 232 -10.32 -16.89 5.68
CA LEU A 232 -8.88 -17.07 5.89
C LEU A 232 -8.31 -18.25 5.09
N ALA A 233 -6.98 -18.39 5.10
CA ALA A 233 -6.34 -19.59 4.57
C ALA A 233 -6.73 -20.84 5.42
N PRO A 234 -6.82 -22.04 4.82
CA PRO A 234 -7.33 -23.23 5.51
C PRO A 234 -6.63 -23.58 6.83
N ASN A 235 -5.31 -23.41 6.88
CA ASN A 235 -4.50 -23.61 8.10
C ASN A 235 -4.90 -22.63 9.22
N HIS A 236 -5.23 -21.38 8.88
CA HIS A 236 -5.69 -20.39 9.85
C HIS A 236 -7.13 -20.65 10.27
N ILE A 237 -8.00 -21.10 9.36
CA ILE A 237 -9.37 -21.52 9.72
C ILE A 237 -9.31 -22.65 10.77
N GLN A 238 -8.46 -23.65 10.59
CA GLN A 238 -8.24 -24.70 11.60
C GLN A 238 -7.82 -24.15 12.96
N LEU A 239 -6.92 -23.15 13.00
CA LEU A 239 -6.50 -22.49 14.25
C LEU A 239 -7.68 -21.77 14.92
N THR A 240 -8.48 -21.02 14.15
CA THR A 240 -9.64 -20.30 14.69
C THR A 240 -10.71 -21.25 15.22
N LEU A 241 -11.04 -22.33 14.50
CA LEU A 241 -12.00 -23.34 14.95
C LEU A 241 -11.53 -24.05 16.22
N ARG A 242 -10.23 -24.38 16.31
CA ARG A 242 -9.66 -24.95 17.54
C ARG A 242 -9.76 -23.99 18.72
N ALA A 243 -9.47 -22.70 18.51
CA ALA A 243 -9.58 -21.68 19.56
C ALA A 243 -11.03 -21.44 19.99
N ALA A 244 -11.98 -21.40 19.04
CA ALA A 244 -13.40 -21.25 19.31
C ALA A 244 -13.98 -22.45 20.07
N MET A 245 -13.63 -23.68 19.64
CA MET A 245 -13.99 -24.91 20.35
C MET A 245 -13.53 -24.87 21.81
N LYS A 246 -12.27 -24.51 22.05
CA LYS A 246 -11.72 -24.42 23.41
C LYS A 246 -12.44 -23.36 24.24
N THR A 247 -12.62 -22.16 23.68
CA THR A 247 -13.28 -21.04 24.38
C THR A 247 -14.72 -21.37 24.75
N ALA A 248 -15.47 -21.97 23.84
CA ALA A 248 -16.85 -22.39 24.10
C ALA A 248 -16.91 -23.52 25.15
N TYR A 249 -15.97 -24.47 25.13
CA TYR A 249 -15.91 -25.54 26.13
C TYR A 249 -15.57 -25.00 27.53
N ASP A 250 -14.55 -24.15 27.63
CA ASP A 250 -14.08 -23.57 28.90
C ASP A 250 -15.17 -22.67 29.55
N THR A 251 -16.03 -22.05 28.74
CA THR A 251 -17.16 -21.22 29.19
C THR A 251 -18.46 -22.01 29.39
N LYS A 252 -18.43 -23.35 29.27
CA LYS A 252 -19.60 -24.24 29.42
C LYS A 252 -20.72 -24.01 28.37
N ASN A 253 -20.34 -23.54 27.18
CA ASN A 253 -21.22 -23.42 26.02
C ASN A 253 -21.07 -24.66 25.12
N PHE A 254 -21.57 -25.81 25.60
CA PHE A 254 -21.28 -27.12 25.03
C PHE A 254 -21.93 -27.37 23.67
N ILE A 255 -23.10 -26.77 23.39
CA ILE A 255 -23.73 -26.90 22.06
C ILE A 255 -22.82 -26.24 21.01
N LEU A 256 -22.36 -25.01 21.29
CA LEU A 256 -21.46 -24.29 20.38
C LEU A 256 -20.08 -24.95 20.27
N ALA A 257 -19.52 -25.42 21.39
CA ALA A 257 -18.25 -26.16 21.40
C ALA A 257 -18.32 -27.41 20.50
N GLY A 258 -19.41 -28.18 20.60
CA GLY A 258 -19.67 -29.34 19.75
C GLY A 258 -19.79 -28.98 18.28
N THR A 259 -20.45 -27.87 17.94
CA THR A 259 -20.55 -27.36 16.57
C THR A 259 -19.18 -27.00 16.00
N PHE A 260 -18.36 -26.23 16.72
CA PHE A 260 -17.01 -25.88 16.29
C PHE A 260 -16.10 -27.10 16.14
N ALA A 261 -16.23 -28.09 17.04
CA ALA A 261 -15.47 -29.34 16.95
C ALA A 261 -15.80 -30.16 15.70
N ARG A 262 -17.08 -30.23 15.30
CA ARG A 262 -17.50 -30.91 14.05
C ARG A 262 -16.97 -30.18 12.82
N LYS A 263 -17.14 -28.86 12.77
CA LYS A 263 -16.56 -28.02 11.70
C LYS A 263 -15.05 -28.17 11.61
N LEU A 264 -14.36 -28.27 12.75
CA LEU A 264 -12.92 -28.53 12.77
C LEU A 264 -12.59 -29.87 12.12
N LEU A 265 -13.37 -30.93 12.35
CA LEU A 265 -13.17 -32.23 11.69
C LEU A 265 -13.40 -32.15 10.17
N ASP A 266 -14.35 -31.35 9.71
CA ASP A 266 -14.62 -31.15 8.27
C ASP A 266 -13.42 -30.54 7.52
N THR A 267 -12.53 -29.84 8.23
CA THR A 267 -11.30 -29.29 7.65
C THR A 267 -10.14 -30.30 7.53
N ALA A 268 -10.37 -31.59 7.84
CA ALA A 268 -9.38 -32.65 7.86
C ALA A 268 -8.08 -32.28 8.64
N PRO A 269 -8.18 -32.03 9.96
CA PRO A 269 -7.04 -31.63 10.78
C PRO A 269 -6.10 -32.81 11.03
N GLN A 270 -4.90 -32.52 11.53
CA GLN A 270 -3.94 -33.55 11.94
C GLN A 270 -4.53 -34.53 12.97
N PRO A 271 -4.12 -35.81 12.98
CA PRO A 271 -4.76 -36.86 13.79
C PRO A 271 -4.90 -36.50 15.28
N SER A 272 -3.87 -35.91 15.87
CA SER A 272 -3.89 -35.49 17.28
C SER A 272 -4.96 -34.43 17.59
N LEU A 273 -5.18 -33.49 16.66
CA LEU A 273 -6.22 -32.48 16.79
C LEU A 273 -7.61 -33.06 16.51
N ALA A 274 -7.71 -33.99 15.56
CA ALA A 274 -8.95 -34.71 15.28
C ALA A 274 -9.42 -35.51 16.50
N ASP A 275 -8.51 -36.23 17.17
CA ASP A 275 -8.83 -36.99 18.38
C ASP A 275 -9.27 -36.10 19.54
N ALA A 276 -8.64 -34.94 19.70
CA ALA A 276 -9.07 -33.94 20.67
C ALA A 276 -10.49 -33.42 20.37
N ALA A 277 -10.78 -33.11 19.10
CA ALA A 277 -12.11 -32.67 18.68
C ALA A 277 -13.18 -33.74 18.92
N ARG A 278 -12.90 -35.02 18.61
CA ARG A 278 -13.82 -36.14 18.87
C ARG A 278 -14.14 -36.30 20.37
N LYS A 279 -13.13 -36.15 21.24
CA LYS A 279 -13.33 -36.19 22.70
C LYS A 279 -14.22 -35.05 23.17
N VAL A 280 -14.03 -33.84 22.64
CA VAL A 280 -14.90 -32.69 22.95
C VAL A 280 -16.33 -32.98 22.49
N ILE A 281 -16.53 -33.50 21.28
CA ILE A 281 -17.86 -33.87 20.77
C ILE A 281 -18.54 -34.86 21.72
N GLN A 282 -17.86 -35.92 22.13
CA GLN A 282 -18.41 -36.92 23.04
C GLN A 282 -18.84 -36.32 24.40
N ALA A 283 -18.00 -35.43 24.96
CA ALA A 283 -18.32 -34.73 26.19
C ALA A 283 -19.52 -33.78 26.02
N CYS A 284 -19.57 -33.02 24.93
CA CYS A 284 -20.66 -32.11 24.60
C CYS A 284 -21.97 -32.84 24.28
N ASP A 285 -21.92 -34.04 23.69
CA ASP A 285 -23.11 -34.84 23.43
C ASP A 285 -23.73 -35.42 24.70
N SER A 286 -22.91 -35.63 25.74
CA SER A 286 -23.37 -36.06 27.06
C SER A 286 -24.01 -34.92 27.87
N ASN A 287 -23.69 -33.65 27.53
CA ASN A 287 -24.25 -32.46 28.17
C ASN A 287 -24.54 -31.37 27.13
N ARG A 288 -25.75 -31.41 26.55
CA ARG A 288 -26.19 -30.49 25.48
C ARG A 288 -26.84 -29.24 26.05
N SER A 289 -26.04 -28.40 26.71
CA SER A 289 -26.48 -27.11 27.24
C SER A 289 -25.51 -25.99 26.87
N ASN A 290 -26.02 -24.76 26.82
CA ASN A 290 -25.20 -23.54 26.80
C ASN A 290 -25.42 -22.80 28.11
N ALA A 291 -24.34 -22.29 28.71
CA ALA A 291 -24.41 -21.49 29.91
C ALA A 291 -24.89 -20.06 29.63
N ASP A 292 -24.59 -19.54 28.44
CA ASP A 292 -24.89 -18.18 28.02
C ASP A 292 -25.85 -18.16 26.82
N GLU A 293 -26.66 -17.11 26.72
CA GLU A 293 -27.37 -16.76 25.49
C GLU A 293 -26.39 -16.00 24.57
N VAL A 294 -25.99 -16.65 23.48
CA VAL A 294 -25.00 -16.11 22.53
C VAL A 294 -25.70 -15.82 21.21
N ASP A 295 -25.66 -14.55 20.78
CA ASP A 295 -26.15 -14.14 19.46
C ASP A 295 -25.15 -14.57 18.37
N PHE A 296 -25.18 -15.86 18.04
CA PHE A 296 -24.40 -16.48 16.99
C PHE A 296 -25.13 -17.75 16.53
N ASP A 297 -25.50 -17.78 15.25
CA ASP A 297 -26.15 -18.94 14.64
C ASP A 297 -25.53 -19.16 13.26
N ASP A 298 -24.77 -20.25 13.16
CA ASP A 298 -24.02 -20.60 11.98
C ASP A 298 -24.82 -21.36 10.92
N ARG A 299 -26.10 -21.64 11.20
CA ARG A 299 -27.07 -22.21 10.26
C ARG A 299 -27.75 -21.14 9.42
N ARG A 300 -27.72 -19.89 9.90
CA ARG A 300 -28.25 -18.73 9.21
C ARG A 300 -27.13 -18.05 8.44
N ASP A 301 -27.44 -17.60 7.23
CA ASP A 301 -26.50 -16.78 6.47
C ASP A 301 -26.36 -15.41 7.15
N PHE A 302 -25.13 -15.01 7.44
CA PHE A 302 -24.79 -13.70 7.97
C PHE A 302 -23.45 -13.22 7.42
N VAL A 303 -23.22 -11.91 7.56
CA VAL A 303 -21.90 -11.29 7.41
C VAL A 303 -21.51 -10.60 8.70
N VAL A 304 -20.22 -10.42 8.95
CA VAL A 304 -19.76 -9.70 10.15
C VAL A 304 -20.01 -8.20 9.96
N GLU A 305 -20.82 -7.61 10.84
CA GLU A 305 -20.93 -6.16 10.99
C GLU A 305 -19.62 -5.65 11.59
N CYS A 306 -18.90 -4.81 10.84
CA CYS A 306 -17.51 -4.48 11.16
C CYS A 306 -17.35 -3.35 12.19
N SER A 307 -18.40 -2.59 12.51
CA SER A 307 -18.38 -1.53 13.53
C SER A 307 -18.47 -2.13 14.94
N THR A 308 -19.46 -2.98 15.18
CA THR A 308 -19.76 -3.60 16.46
C THR A 308 -19.29 -5.05 16.56
N LEU A 309 -18.76 -5.64 15.49
CA LEU A 309 -18.31 -7.04 15.46
C LEU A 309 -19.42 -8.00 15.91
N THR A 310 -20.59 -7.88 15.27
CA THR A 310 -21.80 -8.68 15.53
C THR A 310 -22.26 -9.36 14.24
N PRO A 311 -23.04 -10.45 14.31
CA PRO A 311 -23.61 -11.04 13.09
C PRO A 311 -24.67 -10.10 12.49
N LEU A 312 -24.58 -9.90 11.17
CA LEU A 312 -25.58 -9.23 10.37
C LEU A 312 -26.29 -10.27 9.49
N TYR A 313 -27.44 -10.75 9.97
CA TYR A 313 -28.17 -11.84 9.34
C TYR A 313 -28.84 -11.42 8.03
N ALA A 314 -29.02 -12.39 7.12
CA ALA A 314 -29.73 -12.18 5.86
C ALA A 314 -31.12 -11.55 6.07
N GLY A 315 -31.47 -10.60 5.20
CA GLY A 315 -32.71 -9.81 5.26
C GLY A 315 -32.56 -8.46 5.97
N GLN A 316 -31.48 -8.24 6.73
CA GLN A 316 -31.18 -6.93 7.29
C GLN A 316 -30.55 -6.01 6.23
N SER A 317 -30.86 -4.72 6.30
CA SER A 317 -30.22 -3.72 5.44
C SER A 317 -28.74 -3.60 5.81
N ARG A 318 -27.89 -3.45 4.78
CA ARG A 318 -26.44 -3.36 4.96
C ARG A 318 -25.84 -2.38 3.97
N SER A 319 -24.81 -1.71 4.41
CA SER A 319 -23.94 -0.88 3.59
C SER A 319 -22.54 -1.47 3.57
N SER A 320 -21.80 -1.24 2.48
CA SER A 320 -20.42 -1.71 2.37
C SER A 320 -19.44 -0.55 2.30
N CYS A 321 -18.21 -0.78 2.76
CA CYS A 321 -17.11 0.13 2.51
C CYS A 321 -16.82 0.21 1.00
N SER A 322 -16.76 1.43 0.48
CA SER A 322 -16.46 1.73 -0.93
C SER A 322 -15.15 1.12 -1.44
N TYR A 323 -14.20 0.86 -0.54
CA TYR A 323 -12.91 0.27 -0.87
C TYR A 323 -12.86 -1.24 -0.60
N CYS A 324 -12.76 -1.65 0.67
CA CYS A 324 -12.53 -3.05 1.03
C CYS A 324 -13.79 -3.93 1.05
N GLN A 325 -14.98 -3.34 0.87
CA GLN A 325 -16.28 -4.03 0.90
C GLN A 325 -16.63 -4.68 2.26
N ALA A 326 -16.01 -4.21 3.35
CA ALA A 326 -16.45 -4.57 4.71
C ALA A 326 -17.91 -4.16 4.94
N ALA A 327 -18.68 -5.01 5.62
CA ALA A 327 -20.11 -4.82 5.82
C ALA A 327 -20.40 -4.06 7.12
N TYR A 328 -21.40 -3.19 7.06
CA TYR A 328 -21.83 -2.32 8.15
C TYR A 328 -23.35 -2.17 8.15
N LEU A 329 -23.89 -1.74 9.29
CA LEU A 329 -25.25 -1.22 9.36
C LEU A 329 -25.36 0.13 8.63
N PRO A 330 -26.48 0.45 7.95
CA PRO A 330 -26.66 1.74 7.27
C PRO A 330 -26.57 2.95 8.21
N ALA A 331 -26.75 2.76 9.52
CA ALA A 331 -26.64 3.81 10.52
C ALA A 331 -25.25 4.48 10.56
N VAL A 332 -24.21 3.81 10.06
CA VAL A 332 -22.84 4.36 10.00
C VAL A 332 -22.43 4.80 8.59
N ASP A 333 -23.38 5.00 7.68
CA ASP A 333 -23.10 5.53 6.34
C ASP A 333 -22.39 6.89 6.40
N GLY A 334 -21.46 7.10 5.48
CA GLY A 334 -20.59 8.29 5.45
C GLY A 334 -19.43 8.26 6.44
N SER A 335 -19.36 7.29 7.35
CA SER A 335 -18.23 7.14 8.28
C SER A 335 -16.98 6.54 7.59
N LEU A 336 -15.81 6.74 8.21
CA LEU A 336 -14.57 6.11 7.79
C LEU A 336 -14.61 4.63 8.15
N CYS A 337 -14.35 3.75 7.18
CA CYS A 337 -14.28 2.32 7.40
C CYS A 337 -13.20 1.97 8.44
N ASN A 338 -13.59 1.35 9.55
CA ASN A 338 -12.66 0.99 10.61
C ASN A 338 -11.75 -0.19 10.20
N ILE A 339 -12.12 -1.02 9.22
CA ILE A 339 -11.31 -2.14 8.74
C ILE A 339 -10.12 -1.65 7.91
N CYS A 340 -10.37 -0.96 6.79
CA CYS A 340 -9.29 -0.50 5.91
C CYS A 340 -8.70 0.85 6.32
N GLY A 341 -9.41 1.67 7.10
CA GLY A 341 -8.98 3.01 7.50
C GLY A 341 -8.90 4.03 6.35
N ILE A 342 -9.47 3.71 5.18
CA ILE A 342 -9.32 4.50 3.94
C ILE A 342 -10.69 4.86 3.36
N GLY A 343 -11.49 3.85 3.00
CA GLY A 343 -12.76 4.02 2.29
C GLY A 343 -13.90 4.51 3.17
N THR A 344 -14.96 4.99 2.53
CA THR A 344 -16.17 5.52 3.18
C THR A 344 -17.29 4.48 3.11
N VAL A 345 -18.01 4.29 4.21
CA VAL A 345 -19.14 3.34 4.26
C VAL A 345 -20.33 3.90 3.48
N GLY A 346 -20.96 3.08 2.64
CA GLY A 346 -22.17 3.43 1.89
C GLY A 346 -21.95 4.31 0.66
N LEU A 347 -20.70 4.66 0.34
CA LEU A 347 -20.38 5.53 -0.79
C LEU A 347 -20.25 4.74 -2.09
N ALA A 348 -21.01 5.15 -3.12
CA ALA A 348 -20.88 4.62 -4.48
C ALA A 348 -19.62 5.21 -5.16
N VAL A 349 -18.84 4.35 -5.82
CA VAL A 349 -17.54 4.71 -6.41
C VAL A 349 -17.29 3.99 -7.73
N GLU A 350 -16.33 4.46 -8.52
CA GLU A 350 -15.99 3.85 -9.81
C GLU A 350 -15.34 2.46 -9.70
N GLY A 351 -14.73 2.16 -8.55
CA GLY A 351 -13.96 0.95 -8.29
C GLY A 351 -12.45 1.16 -8.41
N LEU A 352 -11.69 0.27 -7.76
CA LEU A 352 -10.24 0.28 -7.76
C LEU A 352 -9.68 0.09 -9.17
N ARG A 353 -8.76 0.97 -9.61
CA ARG A 353 -8.05 0.85 -10.89
C ARG A 353 -6.55 0.94 -10.69
N VAL A 354 -5.86 -0.16 -11.00
CA VAL A 354 -4.38 -0.27 -10.92
C VAL A 354 -3.77 -0.81 -12.22
N THR A 355 -4.59 -1.00 -13.26
CA THR A 355 -4.17 -1.33 -14.63
C THR A 355 -4.45 -0.20 -15.60
N ARG A 356 -3.53 0.00 -16.54
CA ARG A 356 -3.82 0.82 -17.72
C ARG A 356 -4.75 0.03 -18.64
N LYS A 357 -5.79 0.70 -19.14
CA LYS A 357 -6.48 0.21 -20.34
C LYS A 357 -5.51 0.42 -21.50
N LYS A 358 -4.98 -0.67 -22.08
CA LYS A 358 -4.36 -0.59 -23.40
C LYS A 358 -5.48 -0.21 -24.36
N PHE A 359 -5.45 1.00 -24.90
CA PHE A 359 -6.30 1.34 -26.03
C PHE A 359 -5.83 0.46 -27.18
N ALA A 360 -6.71 -0.44 -27.63
CA ALA A 360 -6.48 -1.28 -28.80
C ALA A 360 -6.58 -0.42 -30.07
#